data_AF-A0A502IIQ6-F1
#
_entry.id   AF-A0A502IIQ6-F1
#
_cell.length_a   1.000
_cell.length_b   1.000
_cell.length_c   1.000
_cell.angle_alpha   90.00
_cell.angle_beta   90.00
_cell.angle_gamma   90.00
#
_symmetry.space_group_name_H-M   'P 1'
#
loop_
_entity.id
_entity.type
_entity.pdbx_description
1 polymer ?
#
loop_
_entity_poly.entity_id
_entity_poly.type
_entity_poly.pdbx_seq_one_letter_code
_entity_poly.pdbx_strand_id
1 'polypeptide(L)'
;MNHAPYPQHSPLQLTSLITIISEHHGWRTLSGIQTSDYYAYRNAILNGCHLQKASFDLRHPEEMVCDLSNLEPIYNGMSDDDIVRIWDYLNLSTSRVEFDEVRRIKGDGLSPEIAISGPSKSHLIKLKNSLISEAFAHYHRDVHPIAMKDPVRGITKNRLLINTNNETMAFHNRFCAFYSKYISHEHWDSSFALNTRYIYEDHSVWRQIEKISKNKLFLLSAGLPIALGYLAATGDQNIFFSEVHRQNDSSLLGRDFAFQDVFPSPLPSNEPWLIVDKAYTGGSLRQAANMIRKRFGYDIDVKTVALFPKSLSAFMSADYAVYAGKLFEVRSYAPRLDRDQWHIQLIMEQ
;
A
#
# COMPACT_ATOMS: atom_id res chain seq x y z
N MET A 1 -7.31 54.20 0.18
CA MET A 1 -6.87 52.95 -0.46
C MET A 1 -5.40 52.77 -0.14
N ASN A 2 -5.05 51.79 0.69
CA ASN A 2 -3.71 51.22 0.77
C ASN A 2 -3.88 49.77 1.18
N HIS A 3 -3.41 48.89 0.30
CA HIS A 3 -3.57 47.45 0.35
C HIS A 3 -2.76 46.80 1.48
N ALA A 4 -3.27 45.64 1.90
CA ALA A 4 -2.83 44.79 2.99
C ALA A 4 -1.35 44.36 2.93
N PRO A 5 -0.75 43.97 4.07
CA PRO A 5 0.52 43.29 4.11
C PRO A 5 0.35 41.81 3.68
N TYR A 6 1.33 41.33 2.91
CA TYR A 6 1.52 39.94 2.53
C TYR A 6 1.64 39.02 3.76
N PRO A 7 1.12 37.78 3.72
CA PRO A 7 1.49 36.77 4.70
C PRO A 7 2.90 36.24 4.42
N GLN A 8 3.73 36.25 5.45
CA GLN A 8 5.01 35.55 5.49
C GLN A 8 4.82 34.04 5.78
N HIS A 9 5.73 33.28 5.19
CA HIS A 9 6.18 31.91 5.51
C HIS A 9 5.47 30.71 4.83
N SER A 10 6.21 30.14 3.87
CA SER A 10 6.29 28.71 3.61
C SER A 10 7.73 28.26 3.91
N PRO A 11 7.96 27.01 4.38
CA PRO A 11 9.25 26.59 4.92
C PRO A 11 10.29 26.45 3.81
N LEU A 12 11.54 26.81 4.14
CA LEU A 12 12.74 26.61 3.33
C LEU A 12 12.83 25.15 2.87
N GLN A 13 12.36 24.86 1.65
CA GLN A 13 12.95 23.78 0.87
C GLN A 13 14.40 24.19 0.63
N LEU A 14 15.35 23.37 1.07
CA LEU A 14 16.77 23.51 0.76
C LEU A 14 16.96 23.36 -0.76
N THR A 15 16.70 24.44 -1.49
CA THR A 15 17.22 24.63 -2.84
C THR A 15 18.69 24.94 -2.68
N SER A 16 19.55 23.93 -2.81
CA SER A 16 20.96 24.19 -2.99
C SER A 16 21.12 24.94 -4.31
N LEU A 17 21.44 26.23 -4.24
CA LEU A 17 21.84 27.03 -5.41
C LEU A 17 23.18 26.48 -5.89
N ILE A 18 23.17 25.84 -7.05
CA ILE A 18 24.37 25.23 -7.62
C ILE A 18 24.87 26.12 -8.75
N THR A 19 26.17 26.41 -8.75
CA THR A 19 26.86 26.97 -9.90
C THR A 19 27.11 25.88 -10.93
N ILE A 20 26.54 26.06 -12.11
CA ILE A 20 26.70 25.20 -13.28
C ILE A 20 27.66 25.89 -14.25
N ILE A 21 28.70 25.18 -14.69
CA ILE A 21 29.57 25.59 -15.79
C ILE A 21 29.08 24.87 -17.07
N SER A 22 28.64 25.63 -18.07
CA SER A 22 28.25 25.08 -19.37
C SER A 22 29.35 25.34 -20.41
N GLU A 23 29.95 24.28 -20.94
CA GLU A 23 30.94 24.35 -22.02
C GLU A 23 30.31 24.85 -23.34
N HIS A 24 29.03 24.55 -23.59
CA HIS A 24 28.32 24.93 -24.81
C HIS A 24 27.91 26.41 -24.89
N HIS A 25 27.97 27.16 -23.78
CA HIS A 25 27.65 28.59 -23.73
C HIS A 25 28.82 29.47 -23.29
N GLY A 26 30.06 29.05 -23.56
CA GLY A 26 31.24 29.89 -23.32
C GLY A 26 31.55 30.10 -21.83
N TRP A 27 31.47 29.03 -21.02
CA TRP A 27 31.93 29.01 -19.64
C TRP A 27 31.17 30.00 -18.73
N ARG A 28 29.85 30.07 -18.90
CA ARG A 28 28.99 30.86 -18.02
C ARG A 28 28.73 30.12 -16.72
N THR A 29 28.81 30.84 -15.61
CA THR A 29 28.30 30.43 -14.29
C THR A 29 26.80 30.66 -14.28
N LEU A 30 26.01 29.58 -14.30
CA LEU A 30 24.55 29.65 -14.17
C LEU A 30 24.13 29.10 -12.81
N SER A 31 23.12 29.69 -12.18
CA SER A 31 22.48 29.10 -11.02
C SER A 31 21.47 28.04 -11.47
N GLY A 32 21.48 26.87 -10.84
CA GLY A 32 20.50 25.82 -11.07
C GLY A 32 19.78 25.38 -9.80
N ILE A 33 18.75 24.55 -9.99
CA ILE A 33 18.01 23.88 -8.92
C ILE A 33 18.25 22.38 -9.10
N GLN A 34 18.71 21.71 -8.05
CA GLN A 34 18.70 20.26 -7.97
C GLN A 34 17.50 19.83 -7.13
N THR A 35 16.70 18.93 -7.69
CA THR A 35 15.53 18.38 -7.00
C THR A 35 15.35 16.92 -7.38
N SER A 36 14.95 16.10 -6.42
CA SER A 36 14.43 14.75 -6.64
C SER A 36 12.89 14.72 -6.65
N ASP A 37 12.23 15.87 -6.44
CA ASP A 37 10.78 16.01 -6.46
C ASP A 37 10.28 16.31 -7.88
N TYR A 38 9.36 15.47 -8.37
CA TYR A 38 8.83 15.55 -9.73
C TYR A 38 8.06 16.87 -9.98
N TYR A 39 7.28 17.36 -9.01
CA TYR A 39 6.51 18.58 -9.20
C TYR A 39 7.40 19.82 -9.20
N ALA A 40 8.42 19.86 -8.34
CA ALA A 40 9.46 20.88 -8.38
C ALA A 40 10.22 20.85 -9.71
N TYR A 41 10.55 19.66 -10.23
CA TYR A 41 11.15 19.50 -11.56
C TYR A 41 10.25 20.05 -12.66
N ARG A 42 8.99 19.63 -12.73
CA ARG A 42 8.04 20.07 -13.78
C ARG A 42 7.81 21.57 -13.72
N ASN A 43 7.62 22.13 -12.53
CA ASN A 43 7.47 23.57 -12.35
C ASN A 43 8.74 24.32 -12.77
N ALA A 44 9.94 23.81 -12.48
CA ALA A 44 11.19 24.43 -12.92
C ALA A 44 11.29 24.45 -14.46
N ILE A 45 10.95 23.35 -15.14
CA ILE A 45 10.91 23.29 -16.61
C ILE A 45 9.88 24.28 -17.19
N LEU A 46 8.67 24.34 -16.63
CA LEU A 46 7.64 25.31 -17.04
C LEU A 46 8.09 26.77 -16.86
N ASN A 47 8.93 27.03 -15.87
CA ASN A 47 9.53 28.35 -15.63
C ASN A 47 10.84 28.59 -16.42
N GLY A 48 11.15 27.74 -17.41
CA GLY A 48 12.26 27.94 -18.34
C GLY A 48 13.61 27.33 -17.90
N CYS A 49 13.65 26.49 -16.86
CA CYS A 49 14.85 25.70 -16.58
C CYS A 49 15.09 24.63 -17.65
N HIS A 50 16.34 24.24 -17.86
CA HIS A 50 16.74 23.17 -18.77
C HIS A 50 17.37 22.00 -18.00
N LEU A 51 17.03 20.76 -18.41
CA LEU A 51 17.63 19.56 -17.84
C LEU A 51 19.11 19.47 -18.22
N GLN A 52 19.99 19.30 -17.22
CA GLN A 52 21.43 19.20 -17.44
C GLN A 52 22.00 17.80 -17.15
N LYS A 53 21.48 17.10 -16.14
CA LYS A 53 21.95 15.76 -15.75
C LYS A 53 20.78 14.93 -15.21
N ALA A 54 20.77 13.65 -15.56
CA ALA A 54 19.92 12.63 -14.93
C ALA A 54 20.81 11.55 -14.30
N SER A 55 20.39 11.03 -13.15
CA SER A 55 20.98 9.85 -12.50
C SER A 55 19.86 8.87 -12.25
N PHE A 56 20.07 7.60 -12.61
CA PHE A 56 19.07 6.55 -12.45
C PHE A 56 19.63 5.44 -11.59
N ASP A 57 18.95 5.11 -10.50
CA ASP A 57 19.24 3.96 -9.67
C ASP A 57 18.16 2.90 -9.89
N LEU A 58 18.53 1.79 -10.55
CA LEU A 58 17.63 0.67 -10.80
C LEU A 58 17.79 -0.37 -9.70
N ARG A 59 16.67 -0.81 -9.13
CA ARG A 59 16.64 -1.89 -8.14
C ARG A 59 16.38 -3.23 -8.84
N HIS A 60 17.01 -4.28 -8.35
CA HIS A 60 16.65 -5.64 -8.74
C HIS A 60 15.18 -5.94 -8.40
N PRO A 61 14.49 -6.78 -9.18
CA PRO A 61 13.16 -7.23 -8.82
C PRO A 61 13.15 -7.97 -7.48
N GLU A 62 11.98 -7.97 -6.87
CA GLU A 62 11.69 -8.64 -5.60
C GLU A 62 10.58 -9.67 -5.82
N GLU A 63 10.63 -10.78 -5.09
CA GLU A 63 9.59 -11.82 -5.05
C GLU A 63 9.29 -12.19 -3.59
N MET A 64 8.01 -12.15 -3.23
CA MET A 64 7.54 -12.54 -1.90
C MET A 64 7.39 -14.06 -1.85
N VAL A 65 8.17 -14.73 -1.01
CA VAL A 65 8.08 -16.18 -0.79
C VAL A 65 6.92 -16.50 0.15
N CYS A 66 6.78 -15.75 1.24
CA CYS A 66 5.67 -15.88 2.18
C CYS A 66 5.36 -14.55 2.87
N ASP A 67 4.08 -14.26 3.06
CA ASP A 67 3.55 -13.08 3.75
C ASP A 67 2.50 -13.53 4.77
N LEU A 68 2.88 -13.61 6.04
CA LEU A 68 1.96 -14.01 7.12
C LEU A 68 0.83 -13.00 7.32
N SER A 69 1.07 -11.72 7.00
CA SER A 69 0.04 -10.69 7.18
C SER A 69 -1.11 -10.81 6.19
N ASN A 70 -0.86 -11.42 5.01
CA ASN A 70 -1.86 -11.69 3.98
C ASN A 70 -1.53 -12.98 3.20
N LEU A 71 -1.86 -14.12 3.79
CA LEU A 71 -1.47 -15.43 3.26
C LEU A 71 -2.04 -15.71 1.86
N GLU A 72 -1.22 -16.34 1.02
CA GLU A 72 -1.67 -16.79 -0.30
C GLU A 72 -2.67 -17.95 -0.20
N PRO A 73 -3.52 -18.18 -1.23
CA PRO A 73 -4.58 -19.19 -1.17
C PRO A 73 -4.08 -20.62 -1.00
N ILE A 74 -2.80 -20.88 -1.30
CA ILE A 74 -2.15 -22.18 -1.08
C ILE A 74 -2.10 -22.59 0.40
N TYR A 75 -2.25 -21.63 1.32
CA TYR A 75 -2.30 -21.86 2.78
C TYR A 75 -3.73 -21.99 3.31
N ASN A 76 -4.75 -21.87 2.47
CA ASN A 76 -6.14 -21.97 2.92
C ASN A 76 -6.45 -23.37 3.45
N GLY A 77 -7.20 -23.43 4.57
CA GLY A 77 -7.55 -24.68 5.24
C GLY A 77 -6.43 -25.28 6.09
N MET A 78 -5.25 -24.64 6.17
CA MET A 78 -4.19 -25.03 7.10
C MET A 78 -4.49 -24.54 8.51
N SER A 79 -4.06 -25.34 9.50
CA SER A 79 -4.09 -24.92 10.90
C SER A 79 -3.04 -23.83 11.17
N ASP A 80 -3.23 -23.08 12.25
CA ASP A 80 -2.30 -22.02 12.66
C ASP A 80 -0.89 -22.59 12.93
N ASP A 81 -0.78 -23.76 13.55
CA ASP A 81 0.49 -24.47 13.77
C ASP A 81 1.19 -24.87 12.46
N ASP A 82 0.44 -25.28 11.44
CA ASP A 82 0.99 -25.68 10.14
C ASP A 82 1.57 -24.49 9.37
N ILE A 83 0.85 -23.37 9.41
CA ILE A 83 1.30 -22.10 8.82
C ILE A 83 2.63 -21.69 9.47
N VAL A 84 2.73 -21.75 10.80
CA VAL A 84 3.95 -21.43 11.54
C VAL A 84 5.09 -22.39 11.19
N ARG A 85 4.83 -23.70 11.11
CA ARG A 85 5.85 -24.69 10.69
C ARG A 85 6.41 -24.42 9.29
N ILE A 86 5.54 -24.14 8.32
CA ILE A 86 5.96 -23.83 6.94
C ILE A 86 6.74 -22.52 6.91
N TRP A 87 6.26 -21.52 7.65
CA TRP A 87 6.97 -20.26 7.80
C TRP A 87 8.40 -20.46 8.33
N ASP A 88 8.57 -21.20 9.41
CA ASP A 88 9.88 -21.46 10.01
C ASP A 88 10.82 -22.19 9.05
N TYR A 89 10.29 -23.18 8.32
CA TYR A 89 11.06 -23.88 7.29
C TYR A 89 11.53 -22.93 6.18
N LEU A 90 10.62 -22.09 5.65
CA LEU A 90 10.94 -21.11 4.61
C LEU A 90 11.91 -20.05 5.12
N ASN A 91 11.75 -19.61 6.37
CA ASN A 91 12.60 -18.63 7.03
C ASN A 91 14.04 -19.17 7.14
N LEU A 92 14.20 -20.42 7.59
CA LEU A 92 15.49 -21.09 7.68
C LEU A 92 16.09 -21.32 6.29
N SER A 93 15.32 -21.84 5.34
CA SER A 93 15.79 -22.17 4.00
C SER A 93 16.27 -20.93 3.24
N THR A 94 15.51 -19.83 3.30
CA THR A 94 15.87 -18.57 2.64
C THR A 94 17.00 -17.83 3.33
N SER A 95 17.24 -18.05 4.63
CA SER A 95 18.39 -17.46 5.34
C SER A 95 19.74 -17.95 4.80
N ARG A 96 19.75 -19.09 4.10
CA ARG A 96 20.93 -19.74 3.51
C ARG A 96 21.08 -19.48 2.01
N VAL A 97 20.20 -18.69 1.40
CA VAL A 97 20.24 -18.39 -0.04
C VAL A 97 21.31 -17.33 -0.30
N GLU A 98 22.45 -17.78 -0.80
CA GLU A 98 23.52 -16.96 -1.38
C GLU A 98 23.92 -17.48 -2.78
N PHE A 99 22.94 -18.02 -3.53
CA PHE A 99 23.17 -18.56 -4.87
C PHE A 99 22.86 -17.52 -5.95
N ASP A 100 23.66 -17.47 -7.01
CA ASP A 100 23.37 -16.80 -8.29
C ASP A 100 22.87 -15.34 -8.17
N GLU A 101 23.54 -14.52 -7.35
CA GLU A 101 23.18 -13.11 -7.12
C GLU A 101 21.79 -12.89 -6.50
N VAL A 102 21.10 -13.97 -6.11
CA VAL A 102 19.86 -13.93 -5.35
C VAL A 102 20.20 -13.79 -3.87
N ARG A 103 19.51 -12.87 -3.20
CA ARG A 103 19.63 -12.64 -1.77
C ARG A 103 18.27 -12.54 -1.11
N ARG A 104 18.20 -13.00 0.14
CA ARG A 104 17.08 -12.65 1.01
C ARG A 104 17.08 -11.15 1.30
N ILE A 105 15.92 -10.52 1.18
CA ILE A 105 15.73 -9.13 1.57
C ILE A 105 15.73 -9.04 3.10
N LYS A 106 16.52 -8.10 3.64
CA LYS A 106 16.65 -7.84 5.07
C LYS A 106 16.37 -6.36 5.32
N GLY A 107 15.85 -6.03 6.50
CA GLY A 107 15.52 -4.67 6.90
C GLY A 107 14.44 -4.63 7.96
N ASP A 108 14.18 -3.44 8.48
CA ASP A 108 13.13 -3.21 9.46
C ASP A 108 11.75 -3.43 8.84
N GLY A 109 10.84 -4.04 9.61
CA GLY A 109 9.45 -4.25 9.17
C GLY A 109 9.27 -5.35 8.13
N LEU A 110 10.08 -6.41 8.22
CA LEU A 110 9.94 -7.65 7.44
C LEU A 110 9.66 -8.86 8.34
N SER A 111 9.33 -8.67 9.63
CA SER A 111 9.03 -9.79 10.54
C SER A 111 7.95 -10.76 10.01
N PRO A 112 6.87 -10.30 9.34
CA PRO A 112 5.88 -11.19 8.76
C PRO A 112 6.12 -11.52 7.28
N GLU A 113 7.25 -11.08 6.69
CA GLU A 113 7.57 -11.28 5.26
C GLU A 113 8.90 -11.99 5.02
N ILE A 114 8.87 -13.01 4.16
CA ILE A 114 10.06 -13.61 3.56
C ILE A 114 10.06 -13.23 2.08
N ALA A 115 10.99 -12.38 1.69
CA ALA A 115 11.17 -11.96 0.30
C ALA A 115 12.62 -12.16 -0.17
N ILE A 116 12.76 -12.40 -1.47
CA ILE A 116 14.04 -12.58 -2.15
C ILE A 116 14.16 -11.56 -3.29
N SER A 117 15.39 -11.14 -3.59
CA SER A 117 15.70 -10.22 -4.69
C SER A 117 16.89 -10.73 -5.47
N GLY A 118 16.91 -10.48 -6.78
CA GLY A 118 17.97 -10.94 -7.68
C GLY A 118 17.76 -10.44 -9.11
N PRO A 119 18.64 -10.78 -10.06
CA PRO A 119 18.67 -10.17 -11.40
C PRO A 119 17.48 -10.51 -12.30
N SER A 120 16.75 -11.60 -12.03
CA SER A 120 15.71 -12.11 -12.92
C SER A 120 14.42 -12.48 -12.19
N LYS A 121 13.32 -11.80 -12.53
CA LYS A 121 11.99 -12.10 -11.97
C LYS A 121 11.54 -13.53 -12.23
N SER A 122 11.81 -14.07 -13.42
CA SER A 122 11.42 -15.45 -13.77
C SER A 122 12.23 -16.48 -12.98
N HIS A 123 13.50 -16.20 -12.68
CA HIS A 123 14.32 -17.04 -11.80
C HIS A 123 13.74 -17.00 -10.37
N LEU A 124 13.45 -15.81 -9.83
CA LEU A 124 12.91 -15.67 -8.49
C LEU A 124 11.58 -16.43 -8.30
N ILE A 125 10.68 -16.39 -9.30
CA ILE A 125 9.42 -17.14 -9.27
C ILE A 125 9.67 -18.66 -9.22
N LYS A 126 10.61 -19.17 -10.03
CA LYS A 126 10.96 -20.60 -10.02
C LYS A 126 11.52 -21.02 -8.65
N LEU A 127 12.40 -20.20 -8.08
CA LEU A 127 12.97 -20.45 -6.76
C LEU A 127 11.90 -20.43 -5.66
N LYS A 128 11.01 -19.42 -5.65
CA LYS A 128 9.84 -19.37 -4.75
C LYS A 128 9.04 -20.67 -4.83
N ASN A 129 8.69 -21.11 -6.03
CA ASN A 129 7.89 -22.31 -6.23
C ASN A 129 8.61 -23.57 -5.74
N SER A 130 9.93 -23.69 -5.92
CA SER A 130 10.73 -24.79 -5.37
C SER A 130 10.70 -24.79 -3.85
N LEU A 131 11.00 -23.65 -3.22
CA LEU A 131 11.03 -23.49 -1.77
C LEU A 131 9.68 -23.85 -1.14
N ILE A 132 8.57 -23.36 -1.72
CA ILE A 132 7.21 -23.68 -1.26
C ILE A 132 6.94 -25.17 -1.43
N SER A 133 7.24 -25.75 -2.60
CA SER A 133 7.00 -27.18 -2.86
C SER A 133 7.77 -28.08 -1.87
N GLU A 134 9.02 -27.73 -1.58
CA GLU A 134 9.85 -28.41 -0.58
C GLU A 134 9.27 -28.29 0.83
N ALA A 135 8.82 -27.09 1.24
CA ALA A 135 8.23 -26.87 2.55
C ALA A 135 6.96 -27.72 2.77
N PHE A 136 6.09 -27.78 1.77
CA PHE A 136 4.88 -28.61 1.81
C PHE A 136 5.22 -30.12 1.78
N ALA A 137 6.23 -30.53 1.00
CA ALA A 137 6.66 -31.93 0.96
C ALA A 137 7.27 -32.39 2.30
N HIS A 138 8.00 -31.51 2.99
CA HIS A 138 8.47 -31.76 4.35
C HIS A 138 7.31 -31.91 5.34
N TYR A 139 6.28 -31.06 5.22
CA TYR A 139 5.07 -31.13 6.03
C TYR A 139 4.26 -32.42 5.84
N HIS A 140 4.02 -32.84 4.59
CA HIS A 140 3.21 -34.03 4.29
C HIS A 140 3.80 -35.36 4.80
N ARG A 141 5.07 -35.38 5.23
CA ARG A 141 5.65 -36.57 5.89
C ARG A 141 5.19 -36.75 7.33
N ASP A 142 4.66 -35.71 7.98
CA ASP A 142 4.46 -35.67 9.44
C ASP A 142 3.00 -35.63 9.92
N VAL A 143 1.98 -35.54 9.04
CA VAL A 143 0.58 -35.34 9.49
C VAL A 143 -0.47 -36.06 8.61
N HIS A 144 -1.49 -36.66 9.26
CA HIS A 144 -2.70 -37.21 8.65
C HIS A 144 -3.74 -36.10 8.34
N PRO A 145 -4.53 -36.21 7.26
CA PRO A 145 -5.44 -35.14 6.87
C PRO A 145 -6.57 -34.97 7.90
N ILE A 146 -6.52 -33.86 8.65
CA ILE A 146 -7.67 -33.38 9.42
C ILE A 146 -8.45 -32.45 8.49
N ALA A 147 -9.63 -32.90 8.07
CA ALA A 147 -10.57 -32.05 7.34
C ALA A 147 -11.26 -31.10 8.33
N MET A 148 -10.62 -29.97 8.64
CA MET A 148 -11.30 -28.83 9.26
C MET A 148 -11.74 -27.82 8.20
N LYS A 149 -12.95 -27.28 8.38
CA LYS A 149 -13.47 -26.13 7.63
C LYS A 149 -12.79 -24.86 8.15
N ASP A 150 -11.50 -24.70 7.88
CA ASP A 150 -10.80 -23.49 8.28
C ASP A 150 -10.92 -22.39 7.21
N PRO A 151 -11.12 -21.13 7.64
CA PRO A 151 -11.47 -20.03 6.76
C PRO A 151 -10.29 -19.60 5.88
N VAL A 152 -10.63 -18.93 4.77
CA VAL A 152 -9.69 -18.18 3.93
C VAL A 152 -8.81 -17.28 4.83
N ARG A 153 -7.48 -17.40 4.71
CA ARG A 153 -6.51 -16.72 5.61
C ARG A 153 -5.92 -15.44 5.03
N GLY A 154 -6.22 -15.12 3.79
CA GLY A 154 -5.76 -13.89 3.15
C GLY A 154 -6.77 -13.38 2.14
N ILE A 155 -6.67 -12.10 1.84
CA ILE A 155 -7.52 -11.45 0.85
C ILE A 155 -6.66 -11.16 -0.38
N THR A 156 -6.76 -12.05 -1.36
CA THR A 156 -6.02 -11.95 -2.61
C THR A 156 -6.68 -10.99 -3.61
N LYS A 157 -5.86 -10.38 -4.47
CA LYS A 157 -6.30 -9.53 -5.58
C LYS A 157 -6.31 -10.34 -6.89
N ASN A 158 -7.30 -11.21 -7.04
CA ASN A 158 -7.44 -12.12 -8.20
C ASN A 158 -8.84 -12.13 -8.81
N ARG A 159 -9.85 -11.54 -8.16
CA ARG A 159 -11.20 -11.42 -8.71
C ARG A 159 -11.19 -10.45 -9.89
N LEU A 160 -11.72 -10.87 -11.03
CA LEU A 160 -11.92 -9.97 -12.17
C LEU A 160 -13.01 -8.95 -11.85
N LEU A 161 -12.73 -7.66 -12.07
CA LEU A 161 -13.69 -6.58 -11.86
C LEU A 161 -14.95 -6.79 -12.71
N ILE A 162 -14.80 -7.25 -13.95
CA ILE A 162 -15.92 -7.52 -14.86
C ILE A 162 -16.90 -8.59 -14.34
N ASN A 163 -16.49 -9.40 -13.35
CA ASN A 163 -17.34 -10.43 -12.73
C ASN A 163 -18.02 -9.91 -11.44
N THR A 164 -18.10 -8.59 -11.27
CA THR A 164 -18.81 -7.95 -10.15
C THR A 164 -20.22 -7.51 -10.56
N ASN A 165 -20.99 -7.04 -9.58
CA ASN A 165 -22.33 -6.51 -9.83
C ASN A 165 -22.30 -5.16 -10.56
N ASN A 166 -23.44 -4.77 -11.14
CA ASN A 166 -23.58 -3.53 -11.90
C ASN A 166 -23.26 -2.28 -11.06
N GLU A 167 -23.54 -2.33 -9.75
CA GLU A 167 -23.27 -1.22 -8.83
C GLU A 167 -21.77 -0.97 -8.67
N THR A 168 -20.97 -2.04 -8.52
CA THR A 168 -19.50 -1.95 -8.44
C THR A 168 -18.91 -1.42 -9.74
N MET A 169 -19.39 -1.93 -10.87
CA MET A 169 -18.98 -1.45 -12.20
C MET A 169 -19.34 0.02 -12.43
N ALA A 170 -20.55 0.43 -12.05
CA ALA A 170 -20.99 1.82 -12.16
C ALA A 170 -20.16 2.75 -11.28
N PHE A 171 -19.86 2.33 -10.06
CA PHE A 171 -18.99 3.07 -9.15
C PHE A 171 -17.58 3.24 -9.73
N HIS A 172 -16.97 2.17 -10.23
CA HIS A 172 -15.67 2.22 -10.92
C HIS A 172 -15.69 3.19 -12.11
N ASN A 173 -16.70 3.12 -12.98
CA ASN A 173 -16.79 3.98 -14.16
C ASN A 173 -16.92 5.46 -13.78
N ARG A 174 -17.70 5.79 -12.73
CA ARG A 174 -17.77 7.16 -12.19
C ARG A 174 -16.43 7.61 -11.63
N PHE A 175 -15.74 6.74 -10.90
CA PHE A 175 -14.39 7.02 -10.40
C PHE A 175 -13.43 7.32 -11.55
N CYS A 176 -13.38 6.47 -12.59
CA CYS A 176 -12.49 6.69 -13.73
C CYS A 176 -12.80 8.00 -14.47
N ALA A 177 -14.07 8.34 -14.67
CA ALA A 177 -14.47 9.62 -15.28
C ALA A 177 -14.09 10.85 -14.44
N PHE A 178 -14.09 10.71 -13.12
CA PHE A 178 -13.60 11.74 -12.21
C PHE A 178 -12.07 11.84 -12.26
N TYR A 179 -11.40 10.70 -12.09
CA TYR A 179 -9.96 10.64 -11.84
C TYR A 179 -9.13 10.87 -13.11
N SER A 180 -9.67 10.58 -14.29
CA SER A 180 -9.00 10.82 -15.58
C SER A 180 -8.65 12.29 -15.81
N LYS A 181 -9.36 13.22 -15.16
CA LYS A 181 -9.08 14.67 -15.21
C LYS A 181 -7.75 15.06 -14.54
N TYR A 182 -7.19 14.19 -13.71
CA TYR A 182 -5.92 14.40 -13.02
C TYR A 182 -4.74 13.69 -13.71
N ILE A 183 -5.01 12.85 -14.71
CA ILE A 183 -4.02 12.02 -15.41
C ILE A 183 -3.87 12.55 -16.83
N SER A 184 -2.63 12.78 -17.25
CA SER A 184 -2.34 13.20 -18.62
C SER A 184 -2.83 12.14 -19.59
N HIS A 185 -3.46 12.57 -20.69
CA HIS A 185 -4.13 11.68 -21.64
C HIS A 185 -3.21 10.55 -22.16
N GLU A 186 -1.94 10.86 -22.43
CA GLU A 186 -0.92 9.88 -22.88
C GLU A 186 -0.61 8.77 -21.86
N HIS A 187 -0.95 8.98 -20.58
CA HIS A 187 -0.76 8.02 -19.50
C HIS A 187 -2.03 7.26 -19.13
N TRP A 188 -3.14 7.47 -19.84
CA TRP A 188 -4.41 6.80 -19.51
C TRP A 188 -4.29 5.28 -19.55
N ASP A 189 -3.68 4.71 -20.59
CA ASP A 189 -3.54 3.24 -20.75
C ASP A 189 -2.54 2.60 -19.78
N SER A 190 -1.61 3.39 -19.24
CA SER A 190 -0.61 2.93 -18.26
C SER A 190 -1.03 3.20 -16.81
N SER A 191 -2.10 3.96 -16.58
CA SER A 191 -2.60 4.26 -15.25
C SER A 191 -3.27 3.04 -14.61
N PHE A 192 -2.66 2.52 -13.55
CA PHE A 192 -3.21 1.37 -12.80
C PHE A 192 -4.61 1.64 -12.24
N ALA A 193 -4.92 2.88 -11.87
CA ALA A 193 -6.22 3.24 -11.33
C ALA A 193 -7.31 3.19 -12.41
N LEU A 194 -7.03 3.76 -13.59
CA LEU A 194 -7.98 3.79 -14.72
C LEU A 194 -8.16 2.42 -15.37
N ASN A 195 -7.13 1.56 -15.32
CA ASN A 195 -7.13 0.22 -15.91
C ASN A 195 -7.23 -0.89 -14.85
N THR A 196 -8.07 -0.69 -13.82
CA THR A 196 -8.25 -1.68 -12.76
C THR A 196 -8.93 -2.94 -13.32
N ARG A 197 -8.16 -4.01 -13.48
CA ARG A 197 -8.68 -5.32 -13.96
C ARG A 197 -9.05 -6.29 -12.84
N TYR A 198 -8.24 -6.31 -11.79
CA TYR A 198 -8.37 -7.24 -10.67
C TYR A 198 -8.66 -6.49 -9.38
N ILE A 199 -9.55 -7.04 -8.57
CA ILE A 199 -9.95 -6.52 -7.25
C ILE A 199 -9.75 -7.59 -6.19
N TYR A 200 -9.93 -7.21 -4.93
CA TYR A 200 -9.81 -8.15 -3.81
C TYR A 200 -11.01 -9.10 -3.76
N GLU A 201 -10.74 -10.35 -3.38
CA GLU A 201 -11.75 -11.39 -3.21
C GLU A 201 -12.75 -11.06 -2.11
N ASP A 202 -13.88 -11.77 -2.16
CA ASP A 202 -14.82 -11.74 -1.06
C ASP A 202 -14.20 -12.36 0.20
N HIS A 203 -14.40 -11.71 1.34
CA HIS A 203 -13.85 -12.11 2.62
C HIS A 203 -14.79 -11.71 3.78
N SER A 204 -14.82 -12.49 4.85
CA SER A 204 -15.67 -12.22 6.02
C SER A 204 -15.33 -10.89 6.70
N VAL A 205 -14.03 -10.56 6.74
CA VAL A 205 -13.48 -9.29 7.25
C VAL A 205 -14.13 -8.06 6.62
N TRP A 206 -14.58 -8.11 5.36
CA TRP A 206 -15.26 -6.96 4.75
C TRP A 206 -16.55 -6.58 5.49
N ARG A 207 -17.35 -7.58 5.89
CA ARG A 207 -18.56 -7.34 6.71
C ARG A 207 -18.24 -6.94 8.15
N GLN A 208 -17.05 -7.25 8.64
CA GLN A 208 -16.60 -6.78 9.96
C GLN A 208 -16.18 -5.32 9.89
N ILE A 209 -15.42 -4.95 8.85
CA ILE A 209 -15.01 -3.56 8.57
C ILE A 209 -16.21 -2.65 8.33
N GLU A 210 -17.22 -3.14 7.61
CA GLU A 210 -18.47 -2.40 7.34
C GLU A 210 -19.11 -1.84 8.61
N LYS A 211 -19.05 -2.60 9.71
CA LYS A 211 -19.70 -2.29 11.00
C LYS A 211 -18.92 -1.30 11.87
N ILE A 212 -17.66 -0.98 11.55
CA ILE A 212 -16.80 -0.16 12.42
C ILE A 212 -17.21 1.32 12.39
N SER A 213 -17.56 1.83 11.22
CA SER A 213 -17.86 3.25 10.99
C SER A 213 -18.73 3.43 9.75
N LYS A 214 -19.38 4.57 9.60
CA LYS A 214 -20.27 4.84 8.46
C LYS A 214 -19.48 5.09 7.17
N ASN A 215 -18.59 6.09 7.17
CA ASN A 215 -17.84 6.51 5.98
C ASN A 215 -16.51 5.75 5.88
N LYS A 216 -16.20 5.17 4.72
CA LYS A 216 -14.95 4.43 4.48
C LYS A 216 -14.07 5.14 3.46
N LEU A 217 -12.95 5.69 3.91
CA LEU A 217 -11.95 6.32 3.07
C LEU A 217 -10.85 5.31 2.71
N PHE A 218 -10.66 5.06 1.41
CA PHE A 218 -9.57 4.25 0.87
C PHE A 218 -8.52 5.14 0.20
N LEU A 219 -7.23 4.86 0.39
CA LEU A 219 -6.15 5.69 -0.17
C LEU A 219 -5.75 5.21 -1.56
N LEU A 220 -5.78 6.08 -2.58
CA LEU A 220 -5.78 5.67 -3.99
C LEU A 220 -4.56 4.90 -4.51
N SER A 221 -3.40 5.01 -3.86
CA SER A 221 -2.17 4.30 -4.27
C SER A 221 -2.37 2.79 -4.44
N ALA A 222 -3.12 2.16 -3.53
CA ALA A 222 -3.54 0.75 -3.63
C ALA A 222 -5.04 0.54 -3.35
N GLY A 223 -5.75 1.59 -2.97
CA GLY A 223 -7.08 1.52 -2.36
C GLY A 223 -8.23 1.28 -3.32
N LEU A 224 -8.12 1.63 -4.61
CA LEU A 224 -9.24 1.44 -5.55
C LEU A 224 -9.62 -0.05 -5.70
N PRO A 225 -8.70 -0.99 -6.00
CA PRO A 225 -9.03 -2.41 -6.00
C PRO A 225 -9.57 -2.95 -4.67
N ILE A 226 -9.11 -2.40 -3.54
CA ILE A 226 -9.57 -2.79 -2.19
C ILE A 226 -11.01 -2.34 -1.99
N ALA A 227 -11.30 -1.07 -2.28
CA ALA A 227 -12.62 -0.47 -2.16
C ALA A 227 -13.64 -1.17 -3.06
N LEU A 228 -13.27 -1.55 -4.28
CA LEU A 228 -14.14 -2.29 -5.19
C LEU A 228 -14.40 -3.73 -4.70
N GLY A 229 -13.40 -4.39 -4.11
CA GLY A 229 -13.58 -5.69 -3.45
C GLY A 229 -14.53 -5.60 -2.27
N TYR A 230 -14.34 -4.59 -1.42
CA TYR A 230 -15.22 -4.26 -0.30
C TYR A 230 -16.66 -3.97 -0.76
N LEU A 231 -16.84 -3.10 -1.77
CA LEU A 231 -18.15 -2.77 -2.33
C LEU A 231 -18.86 -4.01 -2.87
N ALA A 232 -18.15 -4.84 -3.64
CA ALA A 232 -18.71 -6.05 -4.21
C ALA A 232 -19.10 -7.10 -3.15
N ALA A 233 -18.46 -7.08 -1.98
CA ALA A 233 -18.71 -8.01 -0.88
C ALA A 233 -19.82 -7.56 0.08
N THR A 234 -20.00 -6.25 0.25
CA THR A 234 -20.88 -5.65 1.28
C THR A 234 -22.08 -4.91 0.70
N GLY A 235 -21.95 -4.34 -0.51
CA GLY A 235 -22.93 -3.41 -1.07
C GLY A 235 -22.90 -2.01 -0.45
N ASP A 236 -22.00 -1.73 0.50
CA ASP A 236 -21.93 -0.42 1.16
C ASP A 236 -21.33 0.64 0.21
N GLN A 237 -22.15 1.62 -0.13
CA GLN A 237 -21.79 2.68 -1.07
C GLN A 237 -21.14 3.91 -0.41
N ASN A 238 -21.00 3.95 0.92
CA ASN A 238 -20.34 5.05 1.64
C ASN A 238 -18.81 4.96 1.55
N ILE A 239 -18.32 4.86 0.32
CA ILE A 239 -16.93 4.70 -0.05
C ILE A 239 -16.39 6.02 -0.59
N PHE A 240 -15.26 6.41 -0.05
CA PHE A 240 -14.56 7.63 -0.36
C PHE A 240 -13.10 7.33 -0.70
N PHE A 241 -12.48 8.25 -1.42
CA PHE A 241 -11.09 8.19 -1.83
C PHE A 241 -10.39 9.50 -1.60
N SER A 242 -9.12 9.41 -1.26
CA SER A 242 -8.19 10.53 -1.30
C SER A 242 -6.79 10.02 -1.64
N GLU A 243 -5.87 10.95 -1.84
CA GLU A 243 -4.48 10.65 -2.13
C GLU A 243 -3.57 11.02 -0.99
N VAL A 244 -2.66 10.10 -0.73
CA VAL A 244 -1.50 10.34 0.12
C VAL A 244 -0.31 9.77 -0.62
N HIS A 245 0.56 10.65 -1.10
CA HIS A 245 1.76 10.27 -1.83
C HIS A 245 2.98 10.33 -0.91
N ARG A 246 3.88 9.37 -1.10
CA ARG A 246 5.22 9.40 -0.50
C ARG A 246 6.18 10.12 -1.45
N GLN A 247 7.36 10.47 -0.93
CA GLN A 247 8.45 10.93 -1.77
C GLN A 247 8.78 9.87 -2.83
N ASN A 248 8.97 10.31 -4.09
CA ASN A 248 9.29 9.47 -5.25
C ASN A 248 8.21 8.44 -5.64
N ASP A 249 6.93 8.75 -5.41
CA ASP A 249 5.83 7.91 -5.88
C ASP A 249 5.74 7.95 -7.42
N SER A 250 6.00 6.81 -8.07
CA SER A 250 5.98 6.69 -9.53
C SER A 250 4.60 6.95 -10.14
N SER A 251 3.52 6.84 -9.35
CA SER A 251 2.17 7.18 -9.82
C SER A 251 2.00 8.66 -10.13
N LEU A 252 2.93 9.51 -9.69
CA LEU A 252 2.95 10.94 -9.98
C LEU A 252 3.42 11.28 -11.40
N LEU A 253 4.13 10.37 -12.07
CA LEU A 253 4.76 10.64 -13.37
C LEU A 253 3.75 10.95 -14.47
N GLY A 254 2.55 10.37 -14.40
CA GLY A 254 1.50 10.55 -15.40
C GLY A 254 0.43 11.57 -15.02
N ARG A 255 0.69 12.45 -14.04
CA ARG A 255 -0.32 13.36 -13.50
C ARG A 255 -0.17 14.78 -14.01
N ASP A 256 -1.29 15.41 -14.35
CA ASP A 256 -1.33 16.84 -14.66
C ASP A 256 -1.48 17.71 -13.40
N PHE A 257 -2.29 17.26 -12.45
CA PHE A 257 -2.60 18.00 -11.22
C PHE A 257 -2.66 17.06 -10.01
N ALA A 258 -2.41 17.61 -8.82
CA ALA A 258 -2.60 16.89 -7.57
C ALA A 258 -4.09 16.85 -7.17
N PHE A 259 -4.57 15.72 -6.67
CA PHE A 259 -5.91 15.58 -6.09
C PHE A 259 -5.82 15.65 -4.55
N GLN A 260 -6.08 16.83 -4.01
CA GLN A 260 -5.99 17.13 -2.57
C GLN A 260 -7.37 17.14 -1.88
N ASP A 261 -8.33 16.40 -2.41
CA ASP A 261 -9.73 16.40 -1.98
C ASP A 261 -10.20 14.96 -1.68
N VAL A 262 -11.49 14.79 -1.39
CA VAL A 262 -12.17 13.53 -1.15
C VAL A 262 -13.21 13.30 -2.25
N PHE A 263 -13.20 12.11 -2.84
CA PHE A 263 -14.16 11.69 -3.85
C PHE A 263 -14.94 10.45 -3.39
N PRO A 264 -16.27 10.37 -3.59
CA PRO A 264 -17.15 11.47 -3.96
C PRO A 264 -17.12 12.59 -2.92
N SER A 265 -17.53 13.80 -3.29
CA SER A 265 -17.63 14.89 -2.31
C SER A 265 -18.64 14.50 -1.23
N PRO A 266 -18.23 14.42 0.05
CA PRO A 266 -19.14 14.01 1.11
C PRO A 266 -20.16 15.09 1.43
N LEU A 267 -21.35 14.67 1.85
CA LEU A 267 -22.34 15.58 2.42
C LEU A 267 -21.82 16.12 3.77
N PRO A 268 -22.10 17.39 4.11
CA PRO A 268 -21.76 17.93 5.42
C PRO A 268 -22.39 17.07 6.53
N SER A 269 -21.56 16.40 7.32
CA SER A 269 -22.02 15.58 8.44
C SER A 269 -20.90 15.38 9.47
N ASN A 270 -21.30 15.14 10.72
CA ASN A 270 -20.38 14.73 11.79
C ASN A 270 -20.27 13.19 11.89
N GLU A 271 -20.59 12.50 10.80
CA GLU A 271 -20.58 11.03 10.78
C GLU A 271 -19.15 10.50 10.91
N PRO A 272 -18.95 9.38 11.62
CA PRO A 272 -17.63 8.85 11.86
C PRO A 272 -16.99 8.36 10.56
N TRP A 273 -15.66 8.42 10.53
CA TRP A 273 -14.83 8.01 9.39
C TRP A 273 -13.94 6.82 9.76
N LEU A 274 -13.75 5.93 8.80
CA LEU A 274 -12.79 4.85 8.84
C LEU A 274 -11.84 4.96 7.67
N ILE A 275 -10.55 5.04 7.95
CA ILE A 275 -9.52 5.10 6.93
C ILE A 275 -8.91 3.71 6.77
N VAL A 276 -8.94 3.17 5.56
CA VAL A 276 -8.49 1.81 5.24
C VAL A 276 -7.35 1.88 4.23
N ASP A 277 -6.19 1.36 4.58
CA ASP A 277 -5.02 1.30 3.69
C ASP A 277 -4.09 0.13 4.07
N LYS A 278 -3.22 -0.27 3.14
CA LYS A 278 -2.11 -1.18 3.44
C LYS A 278 -1.06 -0.49 4.30
N ALA A 279 -0.60 -1.17 5.36
CA ALA A 279 0.26 -0.53 6.36
C ALA A 279 1.69 -1.10 6.40
N TYR A 280 2.63 -0.41 5.77
CA TYR A 280 4.07 -0.71 5.93
C TYR A 280 4.65 -0.03 7.18
N THR A 281 4.38 1.27 7.34
CA THR A 281 4.84 2.09 8.48
C THR A 281 3.69 2.80 9.22
N GLY A 282 2.47 2.78 8.67
CA GLY A 282 1.32 3.53 9.19
C GLY A 282 1.31 5.03 8.85
N GLY A 283 2.34 5.54 8.16
CA GLY A 283 2.46 6.97 7.85
C GLY A 283 1.32 7.52 6.98
N SER A 284 0.85 6.74 5.99
CA SER A 284 -0.25 7.13 5.09
C SER A 284 -1.58 7.26 5.85
N LEU A 285 -1.90 6.29 6.70
CA LEU A 285 -3.09 6.31 7.56
C LEU A 285 -3.12 7.55 8.46
N ARG A 286 -1.98 7.88 9.10
CA ARG A 286 -1.88 9.06 9.97
C ARG A 286 -2.08 10.36 9.21
N GLN A 287 -1.46 10.49 8.03
CA GLN A 287 -1.61 11.68 7.18
C GLN A 287 -3.07 11.84 6.72
N ALA A 288 -3.71 10.76 6.28
CA ALA A 288 -5.11 10.78 5.88
C ALA A 288 -6.05 11.14 7.06
N ALA A 289 -5.78 10.63 8.27
CA ALA A 289 -6.57 10.96 9.46
C ALA A 289 -6.50 12.45 9.78
N ASN A 290 -5.30 13.03 9.72
CA ASN A 290 -5.11 14.47 9.91
C ASN A 290 -5.78 15.29 8.82
N MET A 291 -5.75 14.83 7.56
CA MET A 291 -6.44 15.48 6.45
C MET A 291 -7.96 15.50 6.67
N ILE A 292 -8.56 14.38 7.07
CA ILE A 292 -10.01 14.30 7.37
C ILE A 292 -10.37 15.25 8.52
N ARG A 293 -9.64 15.23 9.63
CA ARG A 293 -9.87 16.14 10.76
C ARG A 293 -9.72 17.61 10.37
N LYS A 294 -8.68 17.95 9.57
CA LYS A 294 -8.49 19.33 9.08
C LYS A 294 -9.64 19.79 8.20
N ARG A 295 -10.23 18.89 7.41
CA ARG A 295 -11.30 19.20 6.46
C ARG A 295 -12.68 19.28 7.10
N PHE A 296 -13.00 18.37 8.03
CA PHE A 296 -14.34 18.21 8.59
C PHE A 296 -14.46 18.65 10.06
N GLY A 297 -13.36 19.02 10.71
CA GLY A 297 -13.30 19.41 12.11
C GLY A 297 -12.54 18.39 12.96
N TYR A 298 -11.83 18.88 13.98
CA TYR A 298 -10.99 18.02 14.84
C TYR A 298 -11.80 17.13 15.79
N ASP A 299 -13.07 17.45 16.02
CA ASP A 299 -13.97 16.69 16.89
C ASP A 299 -14.61 15.47 16.21
N ILE A 300 -14.40 15.30 14.90
CA ILE A 300 -14.96 14.15 14.17
C ILE A 300 -14.25 12.86 14.57
N ASP A 301 -15.02 11.79 14.80
CA ASP A 301 -14.47 10.47 15.07
C ASP A 301 -13.81 9.91 13.80
N VAL A 302 -12.51 9.66 13.89
CA VAL A 302 -11.71 9.09 12.80
C VAL A 302 -10.94 7.90 13.34
N LYS A 303 -11.32 6.72 12.85
CA LYS A 303 -10.66 5.45 13.10
C LYS A 303 -9.84 5.01 11.91
N THR A 304 -8.91 4.10 12.13
CA THR A 304 -7.99 3.59 11.12
C THR A 304 -7.95 2.07 11.11
N VAL A 305 -7.86 1.49 9.91
CA VAL A 305 -7.64 0.06 9.68
C VAL A 305 -6.36 -0.11 8.89
N ALA A 306 -5.38 -0.76 9.51
CA ALA A 306 -4.17 -1.24 8.86
C ALA A 306 -4.42 -2.59 8.19
N LEU A 307 -4.49 -2.62 6.86
CA LEU A 307 -4.51 -3.89 6.13
C LEU A 307 -3.09 -4.44 6.01
N PHE A 308 -2.93 -5.69 6.43
CA PHE A 308 -1.71 -6.49 6.24
C PHE A 308 -0.46 -5.78 6.76
N PRO A 309 -0.41 -5.42 8.07
CA PRO A 309 0.69 -4.65 8.61
C PRO A 309 2.01 -5.42 8.53
N LYS A 310 3.08 -4.74 8.11
CA LYS A 310 4.41 -5.36 7.88
C LYS A 310 5.36 -5.26 9.07
N SER A 311 5.03 -4.42 10.04
CA SER A 311 5.80 -4.24 11.27
C SER A 311 4.86 -4.14 12.47
N LEU A 312 5.38 -4.46 13.66
CA LEU A 312 4.64 -4.21 14.89
C LEU A 312 4.28 -2.73 15.04
N SER A 313 5.17 -1.82 14.63
CA SER A 313 4.86 -0.39 14.60
C SER A 313 3.69 -0.05 13.68
N ALA A 314 3.59 -0.69 12.51
CA ALA A 314 2.45 -0.48 11.61
C ALA A 314 1.16 -1.06 12.20
N PHE A 315 1.22 -2.24 12.81
CA PHE A 315 0.10 -2.85 13.54
C PHE A 315 -0.40 -1.90 14.65
N MET A 316 0.51 -1.40 15.49
CA MET A 316 0.20 -0.50 16.60
C MET A 316 -0.22 0.92 16.19
N SER A 317 0.01 1.30 14.92
CA SER A 317 -0.28 2.65 14.44
C SER A 317 -1.75 2.90 14.10
N ALA A 318 -2.57 1.86 14.09
CA ALA A 318 -3.98 1.92 13.72
C ALA A 318 -4.88 1.51 14.89
N ASP A 319 -6.17 1.83 14.79
CA ASP A 319 -7.19 1.41 15.77
C ASP A 319 -7.57 -0.07 15.57
N TYR A 320 -7.58 -0.49 14.30
CA TYR A 320 -7.84 -1.86 13.88
C TYR A 320 -6.76 -2.35 12.91
N ALA A 321 -6.54 -3.66 12.85
CA ALA A 321 -5.64 -4.27 11.88
C ALA A 321 -6.26 -5.54 11.30
N VAL A 322 -6.06 -5.76 9.99
CA VAL A 322 -6.37 -7.05 9.35
C VAL A 322 -5.07 -7.81 9.15
N TYR A 323 -4.97 -8.97 9.77
CA TYR A 323 -3.79 -9.82 9.70
C TYR A 323 -4.23 -11.28 9.57
N ALA A 324 -3.70 -11.99 8.58
CA ALA A 324 -4.03 -13.39 8.30
C ALA A 324 -5.55 -13.69 8.27
N GLY A 325 -6.33 -12.78 7.65
CA GLY A 325 -7.77 -12.94 7.50
C GLY A 325 -8.58 -12.67 8.79
N LYS A 326 -7.93 -12.22 9.87
CA LYS A 326 -8.57 -11.86 11.14
C LYS A 326 -8.55 -10.34 11.31
N LEU A 327 -9.61 -9.78 11.90
CA LEU A 327 -9.69 -8.36 12.27
C LEU A 327 -9.40 -8.21 13.77
N PHE A 328 -8.39 -7.42 14.10
CA PHE A 328 -7.98 -7.14 15.47
C PHE A 328 -8.31 -5.71 15.85
N GLU A 329 -8.88 -5.51 17.04
CA GLU A 329 -8.90 -4.21 17.71
C GLU A 329 -7.54 -4.02 18.41
N VAL A 330 -6.69 -3.18 17.85
CA VAL A 330 -5.25 -3.14 18.19
C VAL A 330 -5.02 -2.90 19.67
N ARG A 331 -5.81 -2.03 20.32
CA ARG A 331 -5.68 -1.71 21.74
C ARG A 331 -5.86 -2.93 22.66
N SER A 332 -6.66 -3.92 22.22
CA SER A 332 -6.98 -5.12 22.99
C SER A 332 -5.87 -6.17 22.93
N TYR A 333 -5.10 -6.20 21.84
CA TYR A 333 -4.07 -7.21 21.59
C TYR A 333 -2.64 -6.69 21.78
N ALA A 334 -2.33 -5.48 21.33
CA ALA A 334 -0.98 -4.92 21.32
C ALA A 334 -0.22 -5.01 22.66
N PRO A 335 -0.84 -4.80 23.84
CA PRO A 335 -0.13 -4.89 25.12
C PRO A 335 0.42 -6.29 25.47
N ARG A 336 -0.09 -7.35 24.83
CA ARG A 336 0.30 -8.74 25.09
C ARG A 336 1.31 -9.29 24.09
N LEU A 337 1.58 -8.56 23.01
CA LEU A 337 2.45 -9.01 21.94
C LEU A 337 3.91 -8.83 22.31
N ASP A 338 4.68 -9.89 22.11
CA ASP A 338 6.13 -9.86 22.18
C ASP A 338 6.71 -9.21 20.92
N ARG A 339 7.74 -8.36 21.07
CA ARG A 339 8.28 -7.58 19.94
C ARG A 339 8.89 -8.44 18.85
N ASP A 340 9.47 -9.58 19.22
CA ASP A 340 10.17 -10.45 18.29
C ASP A 340 9.23 -11.52 17.71
N GLN A 341 8.18 -11.89 18.44
CA GLN A 341 7.26 -12.97 18.06
C GLN A 341 5.83 -12.52 17.71
N TRP A 342 5.53 -11.22 17.69
CA TRP A 342 4.17 -10.69 17.46
C TRP A 342 3.47 -11.28 16.21
N HIS A 343 4.22 -11.46 15.13
CA HIS A 343 3.72 -11.94 13.85
C HIS A 343 3.22 -13.39 13.94
N ILE A 344 3.91 -14.24 14.71
CA ILE A 344 3.48 -15.61 15.02
C ILE A 344 2.32 -15.60 16.01
N GLN A 345 2.41 -14.78 17.06
CA GLN A 345 1.34 -14.68 18.07
C GLN A 345 -0.01 -14.27 17.45
N LEU A 346 -0.02 -13.35 16.49
CA LEU A 346 -1.24 -12.96 15.78
C LEU A 346 -1.82 -14.08 14.89
N ILE A 347 -0.98 -14.98 14.36
CA ILE A 347 -1.47 -16.18 13.66
C ILE A 347 -2.22 -17.07 14.66
N MET A 348 -1.63 -17.29 15.84
CA MET A 348 -2.12 -18.21 16.88
C MET A 348 -3.31 -17.67 17.69
N GLU A 349 -3.64 -16.38 17.59
CA GLU A 349 -4.74 -15.76 18.34
C GLU A 349 -6.11 -16.25 17.81
N GLN A 350 -7.00 -16.70 18.70
CA GLN A 350 -8.31 -17.30 18.34
C GLN A 350 -9.45 -16.28 18.28
#